data_AF-A0A7V5ARX3-F1
#
_entry.id   AF-A0A7V5ARX3-F1
#
_cell.length_a   1.000
_cell.length_b   1.000
_cell.length_c   1.000
_cell.angle_alpha   90.00
_cell.angle_beta   90.00
_cell.angle_gamma   90.00
#
_symmetry.space_group_name_H-M   'P 1'
#
loop_
_entity.id
_entity.type
_entity.pdbx_description
1 polymer ?
#
loop_
_entity_poly.entity_id
_entity_poly.type
_entity_poly.pdbx_seq_one_letter_code
_entity_poly.pdbx_strand_id
1 'polypeptide(L)'
;MLQLYRSGQGKWARLIGAGGILALVIFGCWTLYEYLMGYQWARNLEIGTIPGAEIVVNLPFLVSAVLFAVFAILTYYFIGKHKKVCDFLIETELEMKKVSWPSASEVLGSTIIVVVAVVIFAVFALCVDLVLLLIMNRFYGTPGS
;
A
#
# COMPACT_ATOMS: atom_id res chain seq x y z
N MET A 1 -2.72 36.18 4.55
CA MET A 1 -3.19 35.79 5.90
C MET A 1 -3.42 34.27 5.99
N LEU A 2 -2.45 33.45 5.54
CA LEU A 2 -2.48 31.98 5.60
C LEU A 2 -1.33 31.50 6.51
N GLN A 3 -1.42 31.78 7.81
CA GLN A 3 -0.40 31.31 8.74
C GLN A 3 -0.66 29.84 9.07
N LEU A 4 0.27 28.97 8.64
CA LEU A 4 0.32 27.56 9.04
C LEU A 4 0.46 27.47 10.57
N TYR A 5 -0.40 26.69 11.21
CA TYR A 5 -0.27 26.35 12.63
C TYR A 5 1.01 25.52 12.85
N ARG A 6 1.99 26.09 13.56
CA ARG A 6 3.38 25.62 13.73
C ARG A 6 4.06 25.23 12.41
N SER A 7 4.53 26.24 11.67
CA SER A 7 5.40 26.09 10.51
C SER A 7 6.79 25.55 10.91
N GLY A 8 6.93 24.23 11.05
CA GLY A 8 8.24 23.62 11.29
C GLY A 8 8.24 22.16 11.75
N GLN A 9 7.22 21.73 12.50
CA GLN A 9 7.16 20.40 13.13
C GLN A 9 6.04 19.56 12.51
N GLY A 10 6.23 18.24 12.36
CA GLY A 10 5.20 17.35 11.80
C GLY A 10 5.23 17.19 10.28
N LYS A 11 6.22 17.79 9.57
CA LYS A 11 6.22 17.84 8.10
C LYS A 11 6.22 16.45 7.47
N TRP A 12 7.08 15.56 7.96
CA TRP A 12 7.24 14.22 7.40
C TRP A 12 6.04 13.32 7.72
N ALA A 13 5.53 13.37 8.96
CA ALA A 13 4.32 12.61 9.33
C ALA A 13 3.10 13.04 8.49
N ARG A 14 2.94 14.35 8.25
CA ARG A 14 1.85 14.90 7.41
C ARG A 14 2.00 14.53 5.95
N LEU A 15 3.22 14.61 5.39
CA LEU A 15 3.48 14.27 3.99
C LEU A 15 3.29 12.77 3.72
N ILE A 16 3.79 11.90 4.60
CA ILE A 16 3.64 10.46 4.47
C ILE A 16 2.17 10.05 4.62
N GLY A 17 1.48 10.60 5.62
CA GLY A 17 0.04 10.36 5.80
C GLY A 17 -0.79 10.85 4.61
N ALA A 18 -0.53 12.06 4.13
CA ALA A 18 -1.20 12.60 2.94
C ALA A 18 -0.91 11.76 1.69
N GLY A 19 0.35 11.35 1.50
CA GLY A 19 0.77 10.49 0.39
C GLY A 19 0.09 9.13 0.41
N GLY A 20 0.01 8.48 1.58
CA GLY A 20 -0.68 7.20 1.74
C GLY A 20 -2.17 7.29 1.44
N ILE A 21 -2.85 8.32 1.95
CA ILE A 21 -4.27 8.56 1.67
C ILE A 21 -4.48 8.84 0.17
N LEU A 22 -3.65 9.70 -0.43
CA LEU A 22 -3.74 9.99 -1.87
C LEU A 22 -3.51 8.75 -2.72
N ALA A 23 -2.56 7.88 -2.38
CA ALA A 23 -2.33 6.63 -3.10
C ALA A 23 -3.57 5.71 -3.07
N LEU A 24 -4.21 5.58 -1.91
CA LEU A 24 -5.47 4.82 -1.77
C LEU A 24 -6.61 5.45 -2.56
N VAL A 25 -6.72 6.79 -2.56
CA VAL A 25 -7.73 7.51 -3.35
C VAL A 25 -7.49 7.30 -4.85
N ILE A 26 -6.24 7.38 -5.33
CA ILE A 26 -5.90 7.11 -6.73
C ILE A 26 -6.31 5.69 -7.11
N PHE A 27 -5.94 4.70 -6.30
CA PHE A 27 -6.29 3.31 -6.53
C PHE A 27 -7.82 3.09 -6.53
N GLY A 28 -8.54 3.73 -5.60
CA GLY A 28 -10.00 3.69 -5.53
C GLY A 28 -10.65 4.34 -6.76
N CYS A 29 -10.16 5.50 -7.20
CA CYS A 29 -10.64 6.19 -8.39
C CYS A 29 -10.38 5.39 -9.67
N TRP A 30 -9.23 4.70 -9.76
CA TRP A 30 -8.93 3.79 -10.86
C TRP A 30 -9.93 2.63 -10.87
N THR A 31 -10.07 1.92 -9.75
CA THR A 31 -11.01 0.79 -9.62
C THR A 31 -12.44 1.21 -9.95
N LEU A 32 -12.86 2.39 -9.49
CA LEU A 32 -14.18 2.96 -9.78
C LEU A 32 -14.35 3.27 -11.27
N TYR A 33 -13.33 3.84 -11.92
CA TYR A 33 -13.36 4.13 -13.35
C TYR A 33 -13.54 2.85 -14.17
N GLU A 34 -12.81 1.78 -13.85
CA GLU A 34 -12.95 0.48 -14.51
C GLU A 34 -14.36 -0.11 -14.32
N TYR A 35 -14.90 -0.03 -13.11
CA TYR A 35 -16.25 -0.49 -12.81
C TYR A 35 -17.31 0.27 -13.62
N LEU A 36 -17.21 1.59 -13.70
CA LEU A 36 -18.15 2.42 -14.47
C LEU A 36 -17.99 2.22 -15.98
N MET A 37 -16.78 1.95 -16.48
CA MET A 37 -16.52 1.62 -17.88
C MET A 37 -17.16 0.29 -18.30
N GLY A 38 -17.42 -0.61 -17.36
CA GLY A 38 -18.18 -1.84 -17.59
C GLY A 38 -19.64 -1.61 -17.98
N TYR A 39 -20.21 -0.45 -17.65
CA TYR A 39 -21.58 -0.10 -18.00
C TYR A 39 -21.66 0.64 -19.34
N GLN A 40 -22.34 0.03 -20.33
CA GLN A 40 -22.51 0.62 -21.66
C GLN A 40 -23.20 2.00 -21.62
N TRP A 41 -24.16 2.21 -20.71
CA TRP A 41 -24.85 3.50 -20.54
C TRP A 41 -23.92 4.61 -20.03
N ALA A 42 -22.96 4.28 -19.15
CA ALA A 42 -22.00 5.24 -18.62
C ALA A 42 -20.88 5.50 -19.63
N ARG A 43 -20.45 4.47 -20.36
CA ARG A 43 -19.39 4.57 -21.37
C ARG A 43 -19.77 5.43 -22.57
N ASN A 44 -21.01 5.33 -23.04
CA ASN A 44 -21.43 5.98 -24.29
C ASN A 44 -21.80 7.47 -24.12
N LEU A 45 -21.75 8.00 -22.89
CA LEU A 45 -22.04 9.39 -22.60
C LEU A 45 -20.75 10.22 -22.71
N GLU A 46 -20.39 10.59 -23.94
CA GLU A 46 -19.24 11.41 -24.26
C GLU A 46 -19.60 12.91 -24.11
N ILE A 47 -18.97 13.61 -23.16
CA ILE A 47 -19.31 15.00 -22.83
C ILE A 47 -18.44 15.99 -23.64
N GLY A 48 -17.28 15.54 -24.14
CA GLY A 48 -16.41 16.30 -25.03
C GLY A 48 -14.98 15.75 -25.08
N THR A 49 -14.18 16.22 -26.02
CA THR A 49 -12.73 15.96 -26.08
C THR A 49 -11.97 17.21 -25.63
N ILE A 50 -10.95 17.05 -24.79
CA ILE A 50 -10.10 18.16 -24.38
C ILE A 50 -9.11 18.45 -25.51
N PRO A 51 -9.04 19.65 -26.08
CA PRO A 51 -8.07 19.95 -27.13
C PRO A 51 -6.65 19.85 -26.56
N GLY A 52 -5.83 18.95 -27.11
CA GLY A 52 -4.43 18.73 -26.70
C GLY A 52 -4.16 17.41 -25.97
N ALA A 53 -5.19 16.67 -25.57
CA ALA A 53 -5.07 15.28 -25.15
C ALA A 53 -6.23 14.53 -25.79
N GLU A 54 -5.98 13.51 -26.60
CA GLU A 54 -6.99 12.66 -27.26
C GLU A 54 -7.78 11.79 -26.24
N ILE A 55 -8.02 12.33 -25.05
CA ILE A 55 -8.78 11.72 -23.96
C ILE A 55 -10.24 12.11 -24.17
N VAL A 56 -11.06 11.11 -24.51
CA VAL A 56 -12.51 11.26 -24.55
C VAL A 56 -13.01 11.42 -23.11
N VAL A 57 -13.66 12.55 -22.81
CA VAL A 57 -14.24 12.81 -21.49
C VAL A 57 -15.57 12.07 -21.40
N ASN A 58 -15.49 10.83 -20.92
CA ASN A 58 -16.67 10.03 -20.60
C ASN A 58 -17.17 10.37 -19.18
N LEU A 59 -18.45 10.13 -18.91
CA LEU A 59 -19.04 10.25 -17.58
C LEU A 59 -18.21 9.54 -16.47
N PRO A 60 -17.67 8.32 -16.66
CA PRO A 60 -16.83 7.65 -15.68
C PRO A 60 -15.57 8.45 -15.32
N PHE A 61 -14.93 9.08 -16.32
CA PHE A 61 -13.74 9.89 -16.10
C PHE A 61 -14.06 11.12 -15.25
N LEU A 62 -15.17 11.81 -15.56
CA LEU A 62 -15.59 12.99 -14.81
C LEU A 62 -15.93 12.65 -13.36
N VAL A 63 -16.69 11.58 -13.12
CA VAL A 63 -17.04 11.12 -11.77
C VAL A 63 -15.78 10.79 -10.96
N SER A 64 -14.86 10.01 -11.54
CA SER A 64 -13.61 9.65 -10.87
C SER A 64 -12.71 10.88 -10.61
N ALA A 65 -12.63 11.82 -11.55
CA ALA A 65 -11.84 13.04 -11.39
C ALA A 65 -12.40 13.97 -10.30
N VAL A 66 -13.72 14.14 -10.25
CA VAL A 66 -14.39 14.93 -9.21
C VAL A 66 -14.18 14.31 -7.83
N LEU A 67 -14.36 12.98 -7.72
CA LEU A 67 -14.10 12.29 -6.46
C LEU A 67 -12.65 12.43 -6.02
N PHE A 68 -11.70 12.25 -6.93
CA PHE A 68 -10.28 12.45 -6.64
C PHE A 68 -10.01 13.87 -6.10
N ALA A 69 -10.54 14.89 -6.76
CA ALA A 69 -10.36 16.28 -6.34
C ALA A 69 -10.97 16.56 -4.95
N VAL A 70 -12.18 16.05 -4.69
CA VAL A 70 -12.85 16.20 -3.39
C VAL A 70 -12.02 15.55 -2.28
N PHE A 71 -11.58 14.30 -2.47
CA PHE A 71 -10.77 13.60 -1.46
C PHE A 71 -9.39 14.24 -1.27
N ALA A 72 -8.76 14.76 -2.33
CA ALA A 72 -7.50 15.48 -2.22
C ALA A 72 -7.65 16.77 -1.40
N ILE A 73 -8.71 17.54 -1.65
CA ILE A 73 -9.01 18.77 -0.90
C ILE A 73 -9.31 18.47 0.57
N LEU A 74 -10.11 17.43 0.84
CA LEU A 74 -10.42 16.99 2.20
C LEU A 74 -9.15 16.59 2.94
N THR A 75 -8.29 15.78 2.31
CA THR A 75 -7.01 15.33 2.89
C THR A 75 -6.12 16.54 3.23
N TYR A 76 -6.00 17.51 2.32
CA TYR A 76 -5.26 18.74 2.59
C TYR A 76 -5.85 19.56 3.74
N TYR A 77 -7.18 19.68 3.81
CA TYR A 77 -7.87 20.42 4.87
C TYR A 77 -7.68 19.76 6.25
N PHE A 78 -7.89 18.44 6.34
CA PHE A 78 -7.75 17.69 7.58
C PHE A 78 -6.31 17.71 8.11
N ILE A 79 -5.33 17.52 7.23
CA ILE A 79 -3.90 17.46 7.63
C ILE A 79 -3.32 18.87 7.88
N GLY A 80 -3.83 19.90 7.20
CA GLY A 80 -3.30 21.26 7.28
C GLY A 80 -3.96 22.15 8.33
N LYS A 81 -5.26 21.97 8.59
CA LYS A 81 -6.06 22.90 9.42
C LYS A 81 -6.62 22.27 10.69
N HIS A 82 -6.80 20.95 10.75
CA HIS A 82 -7.44 20.34 11.92
C HIS A 82 -6.46 20.20 13.09
N LYS A 83 -6.56 21.12 14.06
CA LYS A 83 -5.63 21.25 15.20
C LYS A 83 -5.33 19.91 15.90
N LYS A 84 -6.36 19.13 16.27
CA LYS A 84 -6.17 17.85 16.98
C LYS A 84 -5.34 16.84 16.18
N VAL A 85 -5.54 16.78 14.86
CA VAL A 85 -4.80 15.85 13.99
C VAL A 85 -3.37 16.32 13.84
N CYS A 86 -3.18 17.63 13.66
CA CYS A 86 -1.86 18.25 13.61
C CYS A 86 -1.04 18.00 14.89
N ASP A 87 -1.64 18.17 16.06
CA ASP A 87 -0.99 17.98 17.35
C ASP A 87 -0.63 16.50 17.57
N PHE A 88 -1.56 15.58 17.28
CA PHE A 88 -1.32 14.13 17.34
C PHE A 88 -0.17 13.67 16.41
N LEU A 89 -0.14 14.16 15.17
CA LEU A 89 0.93 13.82 14.22
C LEU A 89 2.30 14.38 14.66
N ILE A 90 2.33 15.56 15.30
CA ILE A 90 3.57 16.11 15.86
C ILE A 90 4.04 15.26 17.05
N GLU A 91 3.15 14.92 17.98
CA GLU A 91 3.47 14.07 19.13
C GLU A 91 3.98 12.70 18.69
N THR A 92 3.32 12.08 17.70
CA THR A 92 3.76 10.80 17.11
C THR A 92 5.15 10.93 16.49
N GLU A 93 5.43 12.00 15.72
CA GLU A 93 6.77 12.22 15.15
C GLU A 93 7.83 12.39 16.25
N LEU A 94 7.50 13.08 17.34
CA LEU A 94 8.40 13.26 18.48
C LEU A 94 8.66 11.94 19.22
N GLU A 95 7.64 11.10 19.37
CA GLU A 95 7.78 9.78 20.00
C GLU A 95 8.60 8.83 19.12
N MET A 96 8.35 8.84 17.81
CA MET A 96 9.12 8.05 16.83
C MET A 96 10.60 8.44 16.79
N LYS A 97 10.95 9.70 17.11
CA LYS A 97 12.35 10.14 17.23
C LYS A 97 13.06 9.62 18.47
N LYS A 98 12.33 9.20 19.51
CA LYS A 98 12.91 8.57 20.70
C LYS A 98 13.27 7.10 20.46
N VAL A 99 12.64 6.49 19.46
CA VAL A 99 12.95 5.11 19.06
C VAL A 99 14.34 5.09 18.41
N SER A 100 15.28 4.47 19.11
CA SER A 100 16.60 4.15 18.53
C SER A 100 16.42 2.94 17.63
N TRP A 101 16.50 3.17 16.32
CA TRP A 101 16.50 2.07 15.36
C TRP A 101 17.83 1.33 15.41
N PRO A 102 17.82 -0.02 15.44
CA PRO A 102 19.04 -0.80 15.42
C PRO A 102 19.84 -0.52 14.15
N SER A 103 21.16 -0.61 14.26
CA SER A 103 22.05 -0.44 13.11
C SER A 103 21.77 -1.53 12.05
N ALA A 104 21.96 -1.22 10.76
CA ALA A 104 21.74 -2.19 9.69
C ALA A 104 22.54 -3.50 9.89
N SER A 105 23.74 -3.41 10.48
CA SER A 105 24.55 -4.57 10.85
C SER A 105 23.90 -5.48 11.90
N GLU A 106 23.19 -4.91 12.86
CA GLU A 106 22.51 -5.65 13.92
C GLU A 106 21.26 -6.36 13.40
N VAL A 107 20.50 -5.69 12.52
CA VAL A 107 19.35 -6.28 11.82
C VAL A 107 19.78 -7.44 10.92
N LEU A 108 20.88 -7.27 10.18
CA LEU A 108 21.44 -8.34 9.35
C LEU A 108 21.92 -9.52 10.19
N GLY A 109 22.62 -9.27 11.30
CA GLY A 109 23.10 -10.33 12.20
C GLY A 109 21.96 -11.19 12.74
N SER A 110 20.87 -10.56 13.22
CA SER A 110 19.70 -11.27 13.74
C SER A 110 18.92 -12.02 12.65
N THR A 111 18.79 -11.43 11.45
CA THR A 111 18.07 -12.08 10.33
C THR A 111 18.84 -13.28 9.77
N ILE A 112 20.18 -13.22 9.69
CA ILE A 112 21.00 -14.32 9.18
C ILE A 112 20.79 -15.59 10.03
N ILE A 113 20.72 -15.45 11.36
CA ILE A 113 20.47 -16.58 12.26
C ILE A 113 19.11 -17.23 11.94
N VAL A 114 18.08 -16.41 11.73
CA VAL A 114 16.74 -16.91 11.37
C VAL A 114 16.76 -17.60 10.01
N VAL A 115 17.44 -17.03 9.01
CA VAL A 115 17.58 -17.65 7.68
C VAL A 115 18.26 -19.02 7.78
N VAL A 116 19.34 -19.13 8.55
CA VAL A 116 20.02 -20.41 8.79
C VAL A 116 19.08 -21.42 9.47
N ALA A 117 18.32 -21.00 10.48
CA ALA A 117 17.35 -21.87 11.14
C ALA A 117 16.26 -22.37 10.17
N VAL A 118 15.73 -21.49 9.31
CA VAL A 118 14.73 -21.84 8.29
C VAL A 118 15.32 -22.85 7.28
N VAL A 119 16.58 -22.66 6.86
CA VAL A 119 17.26 -23.61 5.95
C VAL A 119 17.42 -24.98 6.61
N ILE A 120 17.81 -25.04 7.89
CA ILE A 120 17.91 -26.32 8.62
C ILE A 120 16.55 -27.02 8.69
N PHE A 121 15.47 -26.29 9.01
CA PHE A 121 14.13 -26.86 9.04
C PHE A 121 13.66 -27.31 7.65
N ALA A 122 14.00 -26.59 6.59
CA ALA A 122 13.68 -26.98 5.22
C ALA A 122 14.40 -28.28 4.82
N VAL A 123 15.69 -28.42 5.15
CA VAL A 123 16.45 -29.66 4.91
C VAL A 123 15.89 -30.81 5.74
N PHE A 124 15.56 -30.57 7.01
CA PHE A 124 14.96 -31.59 7.86
C PHE A 124 13.60 -32.07 7.31
N ALA A 125 12.72 -31.15 6.93
CA ALA A 125 11.44 -31.48 6.32
C ALA A 125 11.63 -32.30 5.04
N LEU A 126 12.55 -31.89 4.17
CA LEU A 126 12.90 -32.65 2.96
C LEU A 126 13.39 -34.07 3.30
N CYS A 127 14.25 -34.23 4.29
CA CYS A 127 14.70 -35.55 4.74
C CYS A 127 13.53 -36.41 5.24
N VAL A 128 12.62 -35.84 6.03
CA VAL A 128 11.42 -36.54 6.51
C VAL A 128 10.53 -36.94 5.33
N ASP A 129 10.29 -36.03 4.39
CA ASP A 129 9.49 -36.30 3.18
C ASP A 129 10.10 -37.44 2.35
N LEU A 130 11.42 -37.43 2.13
CA LEU A 130 12.12 -38.52 1.43
C LEU A 130 12.01 -39.86 2.16
N VAL A 131 12.16 -39.86 3.48
CA VAL A 131 12.03 -41.09 4.30
C VAL A 131 10.60 -41.61 4.23
N LEU A 132 9.59 -40.73 4.36
CA LEU A 132 8.20 -41.09 4.23
C LEU A 132 7.91 -41.68 2.84
N LEU A 133 8.44 -41.09 1.77
CA LEU A 133 8.30 -41.62 0.40
C LEU A 133 8.95 -43.01 0.25
N LEU A 134 10.14 -43.22 0.82
CA LEU A 134 10.82 -44.53 0.79
C LEU A 134 10.01 -45.60 1.55
N ILE A 135 9.50 -45.26 2.74
CA ILE A 135 8.66 -46.15 3.54
C ILE A 135 7.37 -46.46 2.79
N MET A 136 6.72 -45.43 2.23
CA MET A 136 5.48 -45.58 1.47
C MET A 136 5.70 -46.47 0.24
N ASN A 137 6.77 -46.26 -0.53
CA ASN A 137 7.11 -47.10 -1.68
C ASN A 137 7.40 -48.55 -1.29
N ARG A 138 8.00 -48.77 -0.11
CA ARG A 138 8.26 -50.11 0.43
C ARG A 138 6.97 -50.82 0.86
N PHE A 139 6.03 -50.11 1.47
CA PHE A 139 4.78 -50.70 1.99
C PHE A 139 3.69 -50.84 0.93
N TYR A 140 3.50 -49.82 0.09
CA TYR A 140 2.51 -49.83 -0.99
C TYR A 140 3.00 -50.51 -2.27
N GLY A 141 4.24 -51.03 -2.24
CA GLY A 141 4.85 -51.90 -3.27
C GLY A 141 4.23 -51.67 -4.64
N THR A 142 4.49 -50.51 -5.25
CA THR A 142 3.96 -50.19 -6.57
C THR A 142 4.33 -51.31 -7.53
N PRO A 143 3.38 -52.11 -8.05
CA PRO A 143 3.61 -52.93 -9.21
C PRO A 143 3.69 -51.95 -10.39
N GLY A 144 4.91 -51.75 -10.91
CA GLY A 144 5.20 -50.99 -12.14
C GLY A 144 5.54 -49.51 -11.90
N SER A 145 6.53 -48.85 -12.52
CA SER A 145 7.15 -48.95 -13.86
C SER A 145 6.82 -50.18 -14.70
#